data_AF-A0A843E7J0-F1
#
_entry.id   AF-A0A843E7J0-F1
#
_cell.length_a   1.000
_cell.length_b   1.000
_cell.length_c   1.000
_cell.angle_alpha   90.00
_cell.angle_beta   90.00
_cell.angle_gamma   90.00
#
_symmetry.space_group_name_H-M   'P 1'
#
loop_
_entity.id
_entity.type
_entity.pdbx_description
1 polymer ?
#
loop_
_entity_poly.entity_id
_entity_poly.type
_entity_poly.pdbx_seq_one_letter_code
_entity_poly.pdbx_strand_id
1 'polypeptide(L)'
;MILPDILSASAQNIMDHYGLSNQINQLMEECGELIIASNHYLRKRNSEDAGEKFVAETDFKKEIADVLVVLDQIIVRMGIDEEELKFIEECKINRQISRIRNV
;
A
#
# COMPACT_ATOMS: atom_id res chain seq x y z
N MET A 1 -9.60 2.62 -10.39
CA MET A 1 -9.26 3.63 -11.41
C MET A 1 -8.19 3.03 -12.28
N ILE A 2 -8.45 2.95 -13.59
CA ILE A 2 -7.62 2.24 -14.57
C ILE A 2 -6.42 3.13 -14.95
N LEU A 3 -5.21 2.58 -14.99
CA LEU A 3 -4.11 3.11 -15.80
C LEU A 3 -3.67 2.01 -16.78
N PRO A 4 -4.30 1.91 -17.97
CA PRO A 4 -4.15 0.75 -18.83
C PRO A 4 -2.94 0.77 -19.78
N ASP A 5 -2.08 1.79 -19.80
CA ASP A 5 -1.10 1.94 -20.90
C ASP A 5 0.33 2.40 -20.52
N ILE A 6 0.74 2.36 -19.25
CA ILE A 6 2.11 2.75 -18.83
C ILE A 6 3.05 1.55 -18.62
N LEU A 7 2.54 0.32 -18.58
CA LEU A 7 3.36 -0.91 -18.51
C LEU A 7 4.02 -1.19 -19.87
N SER A 8 5.05 -0.40 -20.20
CA SER A 8 5.93 -0.67 -21.32
C SER A 8 6.57 -2.07 -21.21
N ALA A 9 6.99 -2.63 -22.34
CA ALA A 9 7.75 -3.89 -22.41
C ALA A 9 8.96 -3.95 -21.45
N SER A 10 9.46 -2.81 -20.97
CA SER A 10 10.52 -2.71 -19.96
C SER A 10 10.07 -3.17 -18.56
N ALA A 11 8.82 -2.89 -18.16
CA ALA A 11 8.26 -3.35 -16.88
C ALA A 11 8.04 -4.86 -16.88
N GLN A 12 7.58 -5.42 -18.01
CA GLN A 12 7.46 -6.86 -18.21
C GLN A 12 8.83 -7.57 -18.11
N ASN A 13 9.88 -7.02 -18.72
CA ASN A 13 11.23 -7.56 -18.65
C ASN A 13 11.83 -7.53 -17.23
N ILE A 14 11.53 -6.49 -16.42
CA ILE A 14 11.95 -6.43 -15.00
C ILE A 14 11.21 -7.49 -14.17
N MET A 15 9.91 -7.68 -14.42
CA MET A 15 9.10 -8.71 -13.75
C MET A 15 9.52 -10.14 -14.10
N ASP A 16 9.92 -10.39 -15.36
CA ASP A 16 10.41 -11.69 -15.83
C ASP A 16 11.83 -11.98 -15.34
N HIS A 17 12.67 -10.95 -15.14
CA HIS A 17 14.06 -11.11 -14.70
C HIS A 17 14.21 -11.40 -13.20
N TYR A 18 13.33 -10.83 -12.36
CA TYR A 18 13.48 -10.94 -10.91
C TYR A 18 12.38 -11.75 -10.19
N GLY A 19 11.25 -12.02 -10.85
CA GLY A 19 10.16 -12.84 -10.32
C GLY A 19 9.44 -12.26 -9.09
N LEU A 20 8.49 -13.04 -8.55
CA LEU A 20 7.67 -12.70 -7.39
C LEU A 20 8.52 -12.28 -6.17
N SER A 21 9.73 -12.81 -6.03
CA SER A 21 10.65 -12.49 -4.93
C SER A 21 11.03 -11.01 -4.87
N ASN A 22 11.25 -10.35 -6.01
CA ASN A 22 11.56 -8.92 -5.99
C ASN A 22 10.35 -8.04 -5.71
N GLN A 23 9.17 -8.44 -6.18
CA GLN A 23 7.94 -7.74 -5.85
C GLN A 23 7.66 -7.82 -4.34
N ILE A 24 7.93 -8.98 -3.73
CA ILE A 24 7.86 -9.14 -2.27
C ILE A 24 8.94 -8.30 -1.56
N ASN A 25 10.18 -8.26 -2.06
CA ASN A 25 11.23 -7.41 -1.47
C ASN A 25 10.83 -5.93 -1.53
N GLN A 26 10.30 -5.47 -2.66
CA GLN A 26 9.82 -4.11 -2.82
C GLN A 26 8.64 -3.85 -1.88
N LEU A 27 7.69 -4.77 -1.75
CA LEU A 27 6.59 -4.64 -0.79
C LEU A 27 7.12 -4.48 0.63
N MET A 28 8.16 -5.23 1.00
CA MET A 28 8.80 -5.10 2.32
C MET A 28 9.46 -3.74 2.52
N GLU A 29 10.12 -3.21 1.50
CA GLU A 29 10.74 -1.88 1.50
C GLU A 29 9.68 -0.78 1.67
N GLU A 30 8.66 -0.74 0.80
CA GLU A 30 7.59 0.26 0.88
C GLU A 30 6.82 0.17 2.21
N CYS A 31 6.60 -1.03 2.74
CA CYS A 31 6.01 -1.20 4.07
C CYS A 31 6.91 -0.63 5.18
N GLY A 32 8.24 -0.76 5.04
CA GLY A 32 9.21 -0.16 5.95
C GLY A 32 9.18 1.36 5.92
N GLU A 33 9.13 1.95 4.73
CA GLU A 33 8.99 3.40 4.53
C GLU A 33 7.66 3.91 5.11
N LEU A 34 6.55 3.20 4.85
CA LEU A 34 5.25 3.52 5.42
C LEU A 34 5.24 3.47 6.94
N ILE A 35 5.94 2.52 7.57
CA ILE A 35 6.08 2.48 9.05
C ILE A 35 6.76 3.75 9.58
N ILE A 36 7.85 4.16 8.94
CA ILE A 36 8.60 5.37 9.33
C ILE A 36 7.73 6.61 9.14
N ALA A 37 7.11 6.75 7.97
CA ALA A 37 6.22 7.88 7.64
C ALA A 37 5.00 7.94 8.56
N SER A 38 4.42 6.79 8.93
CA SER A 38 3.31 6.70 9.90
C SER A 38 3.72 7.26 11.27
N ASN A 39 4.89 6.89 11.77
CA ASN A 39 5.39 7.39 13.05
C ASN A 39 5.70 8.90 12.98
N HIS A 40 6.27 9.39 11.87
CA HIS A 40 6.50 10.82 11.66
C HIS A 40 5.19 11.61 11.62
N TYR A 41 4.20 11.13 10.85
CA TYR A 41 2.86 11.72 10.79
C TYR A 41 2.22 11.82 12.17
N LEU A 42 2.22 10.74 12.96
CA LEU A 42 1.63 10.77 14.30
C LEU A 42 2.29 11.77 15.24
N ARG A 43 3.61 11.95 15.14
CA ARG A 43 4.38 12.91 15.95
C ARG A 43 4.16 14.36 15.52
N LYS A 44 3.94 14.60 14.22
CA LYS A 44 3.90 15.95 13.63
C LYS A 44 2.51 16.46 13.25
N ARG A 45 1.48 15.60 13.23
CA ARG A 45 0.10 15.99 12.82
C ARG A 45 -0.54 17.09 13.67
N ASN A 46 -0.06 17.25 14.91
CA ASN A 46 -0.49 18.29 15.86
C ASN A 46 0.59 19.37 16.09
N SER A 47 1.63 19.43 15.25
CA SER A 47 2.65 20.48 15.34
C SER A 47 2.00 21.86 15.09
N GLU A 48 2.47 22.86 15.82
CA GLU A 48 2.12 24.27 15.56
C GLU A 48 2.79 24.78 14.27
N ASP A 49 3.85 24.10 13.82
CA ASP A 49 4.50 24.36 12.54
C ASP A 49 3.69 23.70 11.40
N ALA A 50 3.01 24.55 10.62
CA ALA A 50 2.22 24.12 9.47
C ALA A 50 3.05 23.46 8.37
N GLY A 51 4.32 23.84 8.20
CA GLY A 51 5.23 23.24 7.23
C GLY A 51 5.61 21.81 7.62
N GLU A 52 5.98 21.59 8.88
CA GLU A 52 6.26 20.24 9.38
C GLU A 52 5.04 19.32 9.26
N LYS A 53 3.84 19.84 9.57
CA LYS A 53 2.60 19.09 9.41
C LYS A 53 2.36 18.71 7.96
N PHE A 54 2.50 19.65 7.04
CA PHE A 54 2.28 19.42 5.60
C PHE A 54 3.24 18.38 5.04
N VAL A 55 4.53 18.47 5.38
CA VAL A 55 5.53 17.49 4.94
C VAL A 55 5.20 16.10 5.48
N ALA A 56 4.95 15.97 6.79
CA ALA A 56 4.66 14.67 7.38
C ALA A 56 3.37 14.03 6.84
N GLU A 57 2.34 14.83 6.53
CA GLU A 57 1.11 14.36 5.88
C GLU A 57 1.35 13.95 4.42
N THR A 58 2.19 14.69 3.70
CA THR A 58 2.52 14.42 2.30
C THR A 58 3.33 13.14 2.16
N ASP A 59 4.38 12.97 2.96
CA ASP A 59 5.22 11.77 2.97
C ASP A 59 4.38 10.55 3.34
N PHE A 60 3.51 10.65 4.36
CA PHE A 60 2.63 9.55 4.72
C PHE A 60 1.68 9.13 3.59
N LYS A 61 1.10 10.10 2.85
CA LYS A 61 0.26 9.79 1.68
C LYS A 61 1.05 9.14 0.55
N LYS A 62 2.28 9.58 0.32
CA LYS A 62 3.19 9.01 -0.67
C LYS A 62 3.45 7.53 -0.37
N GLU A 63 3.86 7.22 0.86
CA GLU A 63 4.19 5.83 1.22
C GLU A 63 2.95 4.91 1.22
N ILE A 64 1.75 5.44 1.49
CA ILE A 64 0.51 4.67 1.27
C ILE A 64 0.34 4.33 -0.21
N ALA A 65 0.55 5.31 -1.10
CA ALA A 65 0.40 5.10 -2.53
C ALA A 65 1.43 4.10 -3.07
N ASP A 66 2.68 4.19 -2.62
CA ASP A 66 3.77 3.29 -3.02
C ASP A 66 3.45 1.84 -2.61
N VAL A 67 2.98 1.61 -1.37
CA VAL A 67 2.51 0.28 -0.93
C VAL A 67 1.32 -0.23 -1.76
N LEU A 68 0.33 0.61 -2.07
CA LEU A 68 -0.83 0.23 -2.87
C LEU A 68 -0.43 -0.21 -4.28
N VAL A 69 0.52 0.49 -4.91
CA VAL A 69 1.02 0.16 -6.25
C VAL A 69 1.70 -1.22 -6.25
N VAL A 70 2.55 -1.51 -5.26
CA VAL A 70 3.24 -2.81 -5.20
C VAL A 70 2.28 -3.95 -4.87
N LEU A 71 1.28 -3.71 -4.01
CA LEU A 71 0.22 -4.70 -3.74
C LEU A 71 -0.57 -5.05 -5.00
N ASP A 72 -0.95 -4.05 -5.80
CA ASP A 72 -1.65 -4.25 -7.07
C ASP A 72 -0.82 -5.11 -8.04
N GLN A 73 0.48 -4.80 -8.17
CA GLN A 73 1.42 -5.60 -8.98
C GLN A 73 1.50 -7.06 -8.51
N ILE A 74 1.53 -7.31 -7.19
CA ILE A 74 1.56 -8.66 -6.61
C ILE A 74 0.26 -9.41 -6.87
N ILE A 75 -0.90 -8.77 -6.67
CA ILE A 75 -2.22 -9.36 -6.90
C ILE A 75 -2.34 -9.84 -8.35
N VAL A 76 -2.02 -8.97 -9.31
CA VAL A 76 -2.02 -9.30 -10.73
C VAL A 76 -1.04 -10.43 -11.04
N ARG A 77 0.19 -10.39 -10.49
CA ARG A 77 1.22 -11.39 -10.76
C ARG A 77 0.89 -12.78 -10.22
N MET A 78 0.25 -12.84 -9.05
CA MET A 78 -0.19 -14.08 -8.42
C MET A 78 -1.49 -14.64 -9.02
N GLY A 79 -2.19 -13.85 -9.84
CA GLY A 79 -3.49 -14.24 -10.40
C GLY A 79 -4.54 -14.40 -9.31
N ILE A 80 -4.47 -13.58 -8.26
CA ILE A 80 -5.46 -13.60 -7.18
C ILE A 80 -6.78 -13.08 -7.75
N ASP A 81 -7.84 -13.86 -7.53
CA ASP A 81 -9.18 -13.46 -7.97
C ASP A 81 -9.68 -12.26 -7.15
N GLU A 82 -10.17 -11.24 -7.87
CA GLU A 82 -10.64 -10.00 -7.23
C GLU A 82 -11.87 -10.23 -6.34
N GLU A 83 -12.76 -11.16 -6.71
CA GLU A 83 -13.96 -11.45 -5.94
C GLU A 83 -13.59 -12.20 -4.64
N GLU A 84 -12.68 -13.17 -4.72
CA GLU A 84 -12.11 -13.83 -3.54
C GLU A 84 -11.45 -12.82 -2.59
N LEU A 85 -10.63 -11.90 -3.12
CA LEU A 85 -9.95 -10.90 -2.30
C LEU A 85 -10.95 -9.96 -1.61
N LYS A 86 -11.95 -9.46 -2.34
CA LYS A 86 -13.03 -8.60 -1.79
C LYS A 86 -13.82 -9.33 -0.70
N PHE A 87 -14.14 -10.60 -0.89
CA PHE A 87 -14.82 -11.40 0.12
C PHE A 87 -14.01 -11.50 1.42
N ILE A 88 -12.69 -11.72 1.31
CA ILE A 88 -11.78 -11.76 2.47
C ILE A 88 -11.72 -10.39 3.17
N GLU A 89 -11.66 -9.29 2.42
CA GLU A 89 -11.68 -7.93 2.95
C GLU A 89 -12.98 -7.63 3.72
N GLU A 90 -14.13 -7.91 3.13
CA GLU A 90 -15.44 -7.74 3.77
C GLU A 90 -15.55 -8.53 5.06
N CYS A 91 -15.11 -9.80 5.07
CA CYS A 91 -15.07 -10.62 6.27
C CYS A 91 -14.20 -9.99 7.38
N LYS A 92 -13.04 -9.42 7.01
CA LYS A 92 -12.16 -8.72 7.97
C LYS A 92 -12.80 -7.44 8.50
N ILE A 93 -13.45 -6.64 7.65
CA ILE A 93 -14.15 -5.39 8.04
C ILE A 93 -15.31 -5.72 8.97
N ASN A 94 -16.17 -6.68 8.60
CA ASN A 94 -17.30 -7.11 9.41
C ASN A 94 -16.84 -7.57 10.80
N ARG A 95 -15.74 -8.34 10.88
CA ARG A 95 -15.14 -8.74 12.16
C ARG A 95 -14.68 -7.56 13.00
N GLN A 96 -14.09 -6.52 12.39
CA GLN A 96 -13.69 -5.31 13.11
C GLN A 96 -14.90 -4.52 13.61
N ILE A 97 -15.94 -4.37 12.78
CA ILE A 97 -17.20 -3.71 13.15
C ILE A 97 -17.86 -4.43 14.33
N SER A 98 -17.92 -5.77 14.30
CA SER A 98 -18.45 -6.55 15.42
C SER A 98 -17.68 -6.31 16.72
N ARG A 99 -16.35 -6.12 16.67
CA ARG A 99 -15.55 -5.78 17.86
C ARG A 99 -15.90 -4.39 18.39
N ILE A 100 -16.13 -3.41 17.52
CA ILE A 100 -16.53 -2.06 17.94
C ILE A 100 -17.92 -2.07 18.57
N ARG A 101 -18.86 -2.87 18.02
CA ARG A 101 -20.25 -2.95 18.52
C ARG A 101 -20.42 -3.77 19.80
N ASN A 102 -19.49 -4.69 20.07
CA ASN A 102 -19.50 -5.56 21.25
C ASN A 102 -18.57 -5.04 22.38
N VAL A 103 -18.19 -3.76 22.33
CA VAL A 103 -17.53 -2.98 23.38
C VAL A 103 -18.53 -1.96 23.90
#